data_AF-A0A5J4W2B4-F1
#
_entry.id   AF-A0A5J4W2B4-F1
#
_cell.length_a   1.000
_cell.length_b   1.000
_cell.length_c   1.000
_cell.angle_alpha   90.00
_cell.angle_beta   90.00
_cell.angle_gamma   90.00
#
_symmetry.space_group_name_H-M   'P 1'
#
loop_
_entity.id
_entity.type
_entity.pdbx_description
1 polymer ?
#
loop_
_entity_poly.entity_id
_entity_poly.type
_entity_poly.pdbx_seq_one_letter_code
_entity_poly.pdbx_strand_id
1 'polypeptide(L)'
;MKDTISANDERVYEYLLNSFALIVQNVGKKTETAIILKGLQGIGKNVFIKVIYEILAGYSSKNITDIDDFVGKFNIAIENKMLAIVNEMTNFGESRMSNMEALKSIITEDSFVINEKYIPKREVQNIVNVMFVTNNIYPMKIENSDRRYVVCQCNPVHRGDLKDINQFNPRDIPMTEAKREIISAS
;
A
#
# COMPACT_ATOMS: atom_id res chain seq x y z
N MET A 1 13.99 3.04 2.20
CA MET A 1 12.87 2.07 2.38
C MET A 1 13.18 1.16 3.54
N LYS A 2 14.33 0.47 3.53
CA LYS A 2 14.78 -0.44 4.60
C LYS A 2 14.85 0.23 5.98
N ASP A 3 15.48 1.39 6.02
CA ASP A 3 15.67 2.29 7.16
C ASP A 3 14.38 2.96 7.67
N THR A 4 13.64 3.60 6.77
CA THR A 4 12.51 4.47 7.13
C THR A 4 11.20 3.70 7.16
N ILE A 5 10.85 2.95 6.11
CA ILE A 5 9.52 2.32 5.97
C ILE A 5 9.43 1.04 6.80
N SER A 6 10.44 0.18 6.73
CA SER A 6 10.51 -1.07 7.50
C SER A 6 11.31 -0.94 8.80
N ALA A 7 11.82 0.25 9.15
CA ALA A 7 12.52 0.47 10.43
C ALA A 7 13.72 -0.47 10.69
N ASN A 8 14.41 -0.90 9.64
CA ASN A 8 15.45 -1.94 9.62
C ASN A 8 14.99 -3.35 10.03
N ASP A 9 13.68 -3.60 10.12
CA ASP A 9 13.13 -4.94 10.24
C ASP A 9 13.18 -5.64 8.88
N GLU A 10 14.08 -6.63 8.76
CA GLU A 10 14.27 -7.39 7.53
C GLU A 10 13.00 -8.13 7.09
N ARG A 11 12.20 -8.65 8.04
CA ARG A 11 10.99 -9.40 7.73
C ARG A 11 9.93 -8.48 7.13
N VAL A 12 9.77 -7.29 7.71
CA VAL A 12 8.85 -6.28 7.16
C VAL A 12 9.34 -5.79 5.80
N TYR A 13 10.66 -5.59 5.65
CA TYR A 13 11.26 -5.18 4.38
C TYR A 13 11.01 -6.20 3.26
N GLU A 14 11.33 -7.48 3.52
CA GLU A 14 11.09 -8.58 2.60
C GLU A 14 9.60 -8.77 2.30
N TYR A 15 8.74 -8.70 3.31
CA TYR A 15 7.29 -8.78 3.12
C TYR A 15 6.81 -7.70 2.16
N LEU A 16 7.16 -6.43 2.41
CA LEU A 16 6.76 -5.31 1.56
C LEU A 16 7.23 -5.53 0.13
N LEU A 17 8.52 -5.86 -0.08
CA LEU A 17 9.06 -6.13 -1.41
C LEU A 17 8.31 -7.26 -2.12
N ASN A 18 8.07 -8.38 -1.44
CA ASN A 18 7.36 -9.52 -1.99
C ASN A 18 5.90 -9.19 -2.31
N SER A 19 5.21 -8.41 -1.46
CA SER A 19 3.85 -7.93 -1.73
C SER A 19 3.80 -7.07 -2.99
N PHE A 20 4.72 -6.12 -3.16
CA PHE A 20 4.77 -5.30 -4.37
C PHE A 20 5.15 -6.10 -5.61
N ALA A 21 6.11 -7.03 -5.48
CA ALA A 21 6.47 -7.94 -6.56
C ALA A 21 5.25 -8.79 -6.98
N LEU A 22 4.49 -9.31 -6.02
CA LEU A 22 3.27 -10.08 -6.29
C LEU A 22 2.24 -9.25 -7.07
N ILE A 23 1.96 -8.02 -6.63
CA ILE A 23 1.00 -7.12 -7.29
C ILE A 23 1.42 -6.77 -8.72
N VAL A 24 2.70 -6.44 -8.93
CA VAL A 24 3.21 -6.00 -10.24
C VAL A 24 3.39 -7.17 -11.21
N GLN A 25 3.88 -8.32 -10.73
CA GLN A 25 4.15 -9.48 -11.59
C GLN A 25 2.90 -10.32 -11.87
N ASN A 26 1.91 -10.32 -10.96
CA ASN A 26 0.70 -11.13 -11.07
C ASN A 26 -0.53 -10.22 -11.15
N VAL A 27 -0.70 -9.60 -12.32
CA VAL A 27 -1.82 -8.70 -12.59
C VAL A 27 -3.15 -9.40 -12.28
N GLY A 28 -4.01 -8.72 -11.53
CA GLY A 28 -5.31 -9.24 -11.12
C GLY A 28 -5.30 -10.09 -9.85
N LYS A 29 -4.13 -10.39 -9.25
CA LYS A 29 -4.05 -11.19 -8.03
C LYS A 29 -4.13 -10.31 -6.78
N LYS A 30 -4.94 -10.77 -5.81
CA LYS A 30 -5.03 -10.16 -4.48
C LYS A 30 -3.96 -10.76 -3.56
N THR A 31 -3.47 -9.91 -2.67
CA THR A 31 -2.59 -10.29 -1.55
C THR A 31 -3.37 -10.77 -0.33
N GLU A 32 -4.71 -10.61 -0.33
CA GLU A 32 -5.62 -10.89 0.80
C GLU A 32 -5.24 -10.18 2.11
N THR A 33 -4.36 -9.18 2.01
CA THR A 33 -3.82 -8.42 3.12
C THR A 33 -3.82 -6.94 2.77
N ALA A 34 -3.82 -6.11 3.80
CA ALA A 34 -3.68 -4.68 3.70
C ALA A 34 -2.45 -4.21 4.48
N ILE A 35 -1.63 -3.39 3.84
CA ILE A 35 -0.42 -2.83 4.43
C ILE A 35 -0.77 -1.51 5.10
N ILE A 36 -0.35 -1.32 6.35
CA ILE A 36 -0.56 -0.07 7.10
C ILE A 36 0.80 0.57 7.38
N LEU A 37 1.08 1.71 6.74
CA LEU A 37 2.26 2.52 7.00
C LEU A 37 1.97 3.57 8.09
N LYS A 38 2.38 3.26 9.31
CA LYS A 38 2.19 4.12 10.50
C LYS A 38 3.48 4.86 10.82
N GLY A 39 3.41 6.18 11.03
CA GLY A 39 4.57 6.96 11.45
C GLY A 39 4.36 8.46 11.35
N LEU A 40 5.34 9.27 11.75
CA LEU A 40 5.23 10.73 11.68
C LEU A 40 5.06 11.24 10.23
N GLN A 41 4.49 12.43 10.08
CA GLN A 41 4.41 13.10 8.80
C GLN A 41 5.80 13.60 8.36
N GLY A 42 6.04 13.66 7.06
CA GLY A 42 7.29 14.16 6.49
C GLY A 42 8.47 13.18 6.56
N ILE A 43 8.22 11.90 6.87
CA ILE A 43 9.28 10.87 6.91
C ILE A 43 9.46 10.15 5.56
N GLY A 44 8.69 10.50 4.52
CA GLY A 44 8.82 9.91 3.18
C GLY A 44 7.81 8.81 2.82
N LYS A 45 6.82 8.51 3.67
CA LYS A 45 5.73 7.55 3.34
C LYS A 45 5.02 7.88 2.02
N ASN A 46 4.66 9.15 1.83
CA ASN A 46 3.96 9.58 0.61
C ASN A 46 4.86 9.53 -0.63
N VAL A 47 6.17 9.73 -0.47
CA VAL A 47 7.15 9.58 -1.56
C VAL A 47 7.23 8.13 -2.00
N PHE A 48 7.37 7.22 -1.03
CA PHE A 48 7.38 5.78 -1.29
C PHE A 48 6.13 5.32 -2.05
N ILE A 49 4.96 5.77 -1.61
CA ILE A 49 3.69 5.43 -2.22
C ILE A 49 3.51 6.04 -3.61
N LYS A 50 4.00 7.28 -3.80
CA LYS A 50 3.97 7.94 -5.09
C LYS A 50 4.69 7.11 -6.15
N VAL A 51 5.84 6.51 -5.81
CA VAL A 51 6.58 5.63 -6.73
C VAL A 51 5.74 4.41 -7.14
N ILE A 52 5.15 3.71 -6.17
CA ILE A 52 4.30 2.53 -6.47
C ILE A 52 3.07 2.92 -7.30
N TYR A 53 2.45 4.04 -6.95
CA TYR A 53 1.33 4.61 -7.69
C TYR A 53 1.70 4.94 -9.15
N GLU A 54 2.88 5.52 -9.39
CA GLU A 54 3.35 5.84 -10.74
C GLU A 54 3.65 4.60 -11.57
N ILE A 55 4.17 3.52 -10.95
CA ILE A 55 4.35 2.22 -11.61
C ILE A 55 3.00 1.63 -12.05
N LEU A 56 1.95 1.81 -11.25
CA LEU A 56 0.60 1.31 -11.50
C LEU A 56 -0.35 2.37 -12.10
N ALA A 57 0.20 3.39 -12.76
CA ALA A 57 -0.59 4.51 -13.30
C ALA A 57 -1.77 4.00 -14.15
N GLY A 58 -2.97 4.55 -13.89
CA GLY A 58 -4.23 4.10 -14.51
C GLY A 58 -4.93 2.97 -13.74
N TYR A 59 -4.16 2.06 -13.13
CA TYR A 59 -4.66 0.92 -12.34
C TYR A 59 -4.62 1.15 -10.83
N SER A 60 -4.13 2.30 -10.37
CA SER A 60 -4.15 2.67 -8.95
C SER A 60 -5.05 3.86 -8.66
N SER A 61 -5.69 3.85 -7.49
CA SER A 61 -6.46 4.99 -6.95
C SER A 61 -5.69 5.64 -5.81
N LYS A 62 -5.36 6.93 -5.97
CA LYS A 62 -4.56 7.69 -5.01
C LYS A 62 -5.45 8.53 -4.11
N ASN A 63 -4.99 8.73 -2.87
CA ASN A 63 -5.52 9.73 -1.94
C ASN A 63 -7.02 9.56 -1.66
N ILE A 64 -7.46 8.32 -1.44
CA ILE A 64 -8.80 8.13 -0.88
C ILE A 64 -8.72 8.58 0.57
N THR A 65 -9.31 9.74 0.85
CA THR A 65 -9.30 10.40 2.16
C THR A 65 -10.51 10.02 3.01
N ASP A 66 -11.59 9.53 2.38
CA ASP A 66 -12.75 8.99 3.09
C ASP A 66 -12.92 7.49 2.82
N ILE A 67 -13.16 6.73 3.89
CA ILE A 67 -13.48 5.30 3.79
C ILE A 67 -14.78 5.09 3.03
N ASP A 68 -15.69 6.07 3.05
CA ASP A 68 -16.97 5.99 2.35
C ASP A 68 -16.79 5.90 0.81
N ASP A 69 -15.63 6.29 0.26
CA ASP A 69 -15.31 6.07 -1.16
C ASP A 69 -14.94 4.60 -1.48
N PHE A 70 -14.56 3.81 -0.47
CA PHE A 70 -14.33 2.36 -0.58
C PHE A 70 -15.62 1.55 -0.32
N VAL A 71 -16.28 1.84 0.80
CA VAL A 71 -17.35 0.98 1.36
C VAL A 71 -18.70 1.67 1.45
N GLY A 72 -18.76 2.96 1.15
CA GLY A 72 -19.99 3.73 1.22
C GLY A 72 -20.92 3.42 0.05
N LYS A 73 -21.97 4.23 -0.06
CA LYS A 73 -23.02 4.01 -1.06
C LYS A 73 -22.49 4.05 -2.49
N PHE A 74 -21.43 4.81 -2.78
CA PHE A 74 -20.86 4.91 -4.11
C PHE A 74 -19.36 4.58 -4.05
N ASN A 75 -18.98 3.44 -4.60
CA ASN A 75 -17.65 2.84 -4.47
C ASN A 75 -16.95 2.66 -5.83
N ILE A 76 -17.31 3.49 -6.81
CA ILE A 76 -16.73 3.47 -8.17
C ILE A 76 -15.21 3.72 -8.16
N ALA A 77 -14.68 4.37 -7.11
CA ALA A 77 -13.27 4.72 -6.98
C ALA A 77 -12.32 3.51 -6.97
N ILE A 78 -12.82 2.32 -6.66
CA ILE A 78 -12.04 1.08 -6.58
C ILE A 78 -12.34 0.09 -7.71
N GLU A 79 -13.24 0.42 -8.64
CA GLU A 79 -13.52 -0.43 -9.79
C GLU A 79 -12.31 -0.53 -10.71
N ASN A 80 -11.96 -1.76 -11.12
CA ASN A 80 -10.83 -2.04 -12.02
C ASN A 80 -9.49 -1.47 -11.54
N LYS A 81 -9.30 -1.35 -10.21
CA LYS A 81 -8.05 -0.91 -9.58
C LYS A 81 -7.30 -2.09 -8.99
N MET A 82 -6.00 -2.14 -9.24
CA MET A 82 -5.07 -3.11 -8.66
C MET A 82 -4.54 -2.66 -7.29
N LEU A 83 -4.46 -1.35 -7.05
CA LEU A 83 -3.97 -0.79 -5.80
C LEU A 83 -4.80 0.43 -5.42
N ALA A 84 -5.28 0.47 -4.18
CA ALA A 84 -5.96 1.62 -3.64
C ALA A 84 -5.27 2.11 -2.36
N ILE A 85 -4.89 3.37 -2.38
CA ILE A 85 -4.14 4.03 -1.31
C ILE A 85 -5.09 4.92 -0.53
N VAL A 86 -5.22 4.58 0.74
CA VAL A 86 -5.95 5.34 1.73
C VAL A 86 -4.96 6.21 2.49
N ASN A 87 -5.10 7.52 2.40
CA ASN A 87 -4.23 8.46 3.12
C ASN A 87 -5.01 9.21 4.21
N GLU A 88 -4.42 9.30 5.40
CA GLU A 88 -4.89 10.15 6.50
C GLU A 88 -6.38 9.95 6.83
N MET A 89 -6.83 8.69 6.96
CA MET A 89 -8.20 8.41 7.39
C MET A 89 -8.47 9.07 8.74
N THR A 90 -9.29 10.12 8.69
CA THR A 90 -9.75 10.87 9.86
C THR A 90 -10.81 10.02 10.56
N ASN A 91 -10.36 9.23 11.51
CA ASN A 91 -11.14 8.58 12.57
C ASN A 91 -12.13 7.48 12.12
N PHE A 92 -11.73 6.24 12.37
CA PHE A 92 -12.65 5.11 12.54
C PHE A 92 -13.39 5.26 13.89
N GLY A 93 -14.38 6.15 13.94
CA GLY A 93 -15.28 6.25 15.11
C GLY A 93 -16.22 5.05 15.23
N GLU A 94 -16.86 4.87 16.40
CA GLU A 94 -17.83 3.77 16.65
C GLU A 94 -18.97 3.73 15.62
N SER A 95 -19.35 4.88 15.06
CA SER A 95 -20.37 5.00 14.01
C SER A 95 -19.96 4.40 12.65
N ARG A 96 -18.70 4.00 12.47
CA ARG A 96 -18.15 3.45 11.21
C ARG A 96 -17.75 1.97 11.32
N MET A 97 -18.26 1.21 12.29
CA MET A 97 -18.00 -0.25 12.38
C MET A 97 -18.46 -1.03 11.13
N SER A 98 -19.58 -0.65 10.52
CA SER A 98 -20.05 -1.23 9.25
C SER A 98 -19.04 -1.06 8.12
N ASN A 99 -18.32 0.07 8.13
CA ASN A 99 -17.29 0.38 7.14
C ASN A 99 -16.05 -0.49 7.35
N MET A 100 -15.77 -0.89 8.59
CA MET A 100 -14.67 -1.83 8.87
C MET A 100 -14.98 -3.21 8.31
N GLU A 101 -16.15 -3.78 8.59
CA GLU A 101 -16.53 -5.10 8.06
C GLU A 101 -16.53 -5.12 6.52
N ALA A 102 -17.10 -4.09 5.88
CA ALA A 102 -17.06 -3.96 4.44
C ALA A 102 -15.62 -3.85 3.89
N LEU A 103 -14.73 -3.17 4.60
CA LEU A 103 -13.32 -3.11 4.23
C LEU A 103 -12.63 -4.47 4.36
N LYS A 104 -12.95 -5.27 5.40
CA LYS A 104 -12.44 -6.65 5.55
C LYS A 104 -12.84 -7.50 4.34
N SER A 105 -14.08 -7.36 3.89
CA SER A 105 -14.60 -8.01 2.69
C SER A 105 -13.85 -7.55 1.43
N ILE A 106 -13.67 -6.24 1.21
CA ILE A 106 -12.90 -5.74 0.07
C ILE A 106 -11.46 -6.28 0.04
N ILE A 107 -10.83 -6.49 1.20
CA ILE A 107 -9.46 -7.02 1.26
C ILE A 107 -9.40 -8.48 0.79
N THR A 108 -10.42 -9.29 1.05
CA THR A 108 -10.35 -10.76 0.92
C THR A 108 -11.23 -11.37 -0.15
N GLU A 109 -12.42 -10.82 -0.40
CA GLU A 109 -13.37 -11.38 -1.36
C GLU A 109 -12.91 -11.18 -2.81
N ASP A 110 -13.23 -12.13 -3.68
CA ASP A 110 -12.86 -12.13 -5.10
C ASP A 110 -13.79 -11.27 -5.98
N SER A 111 -14.94 -10.84 -5.46
CA SER A 111 -15.88 -9.94 -6.12
C SER A 111 -16.52 -8.98 -5.13
N PHE A 112 -17.04 -7.87 -5.65
CA PHE A 112 -17.88 -6.96 -4.89
C PHE A 112 -18.86 -6.22 -5.79
N VAL A 113 -19.90 -5.64 -5.20
CA VAL A 113 -20.90 -4.87 -5.93
C VAL A 113 -20.45 -3.42 -6.07
N ILE A 114 -20.35 -2.96 -7.31
CA ILE A 114 -20.18 -1.55 -7.64
C ILE A 114 -21.54 -0.88 -7.69
N ASN A 115 -21.64 0.26 -7.00
CA ASN A 115 -22.77 1.15 -7.08
C ASN A 115 -22.31 2.52 -7.57
N GLU A 116 -22.77 2.89 -8.76
CA GLU A 116 -22.43 4.14 -9.43
C GLU A 116 -23.71 4.98 -9.57
N LYS A 117 -23.59 6.31 -9.46
CA LYS A 117 -24.77 7.18 -9.52
C LYS A 117 -25.47 7.03 -10.87
N TYR A 118 -26.78 6.81 -10.82
CA TYR A 118 -27.67 6.69 -11.99
C TYR A 118 -27.38 5.48 -12.90
N ILE A 119 -26.56 4.53 -12.45
CA ILE A 119 -26.24 3.31 -13.19
C ILE A 119 -26.67 2.10 -12.35
N PRO A 120 -27.23 1.04 -12.97
CA PRO A 120 -27.56 -0.18 -12.25
C PRO A 120 -26.35 -0.77 -11.54
N LYS A 121 -26.58 -1.29 -10.33
CA LYS A 121 -25.55 -2.03 -9.59
C LYS A 121 -25.07 -3.22 -10.41
N ARG A 122 -23.77 -3.46 -10.38
CA ARG A 122 -23.12 -4.58 -11.07
C ARG A 122 -22.14 -5.25 -10.14
N GLU A 123 -22.05 -6.56 -10.23
CA GLU A 123 -20.96 -7.30 -9.59
C GLU A 123 -19.72 -7.20 -10.47
N VAL A 124 -18.58 -6.89 -9.85
CA VAL A 124 -17.29 -6.80 -10.53
C VAL A 124 -16.27 -7.68 -9.84
N GLN A 125 -15.28 -8.13 -10.60
CA GLN A 125 -14.14 -8.82 -10.04
C GLN A 125 -13.33 -7.87 -9.15
N ASN A 126 -13.00 -8.37 -7.96
CA ASN A 126 -12.13 -7.69 -7.02
C ASN A 126 -10.67 -8.02 -7.33
N ILE A 127 -9.92 -7.03 -7.78
CA ILE A 127 -8.46 -7.15 -7.96
C ILE A 127 -7.69 -6.12 -7.13
N VAL A 128 -8.38 -5.41 -6.24
CA VAL A 128 -7.79 -4.30 -5.49
C VAL A 128 -6.99 -4.79 -4.29
N ASN A 129 -5.75 -4.32 -4.20
CA ASN A 129 -4.91 -4.42 -3.01
C ASN A 129 -4.98 -3.10 -2.24
N VAL A 130 -4.98 -3.14 -0.91
CA VAL A 130 -5.25 -1.94 -0.09
C VAL A 130 -4.01 -1.54 0.71
N MET A 131 -3.69 -0.26 0.68
CA MET A 131 -2.64 0.33 1.50
C MET A 131 -3.15 1.52 2.30
N PHE A 132 -2.83 1.55 3.59
CA PHE A 132 -3.15 2.64 4.49
C PHE A 132 -1.90 3.43 4.83
N VAL A 133 -2.04 4.75 4.89
CA VAL A 133 -1.01 5.68 5.29
C VAL A 133 -1.56 6.55 6.38
N THR A 134 -0.94 6.50 7.55
CA THR A 134 -1.49 7.20 8.71
C THR A 134 -0.41 7.71 9.63
N ASN A 135 -0.66 8.89 10.19
CA ASN A 135 0.07 9.44 11.33
C ASN A 135 -0.67 9.19 12.66
N ASN A 136 -1.90 8.68 12.62
CA ASN A 136 -2.69 8.40 13.80
C ASN A 136 -2.08 7.23 14.60
N ILE A 137 -2.07 7.37 15.92
CA ILE A 137 -1.59 6.36 16.86
C ILE A 137 -2.52 5.13 16.84
N TYR A 138 -3.83 5.35 16.66
CA TYR A 138 -4.85 4.30 16.61
C TYR A 138 -5.64 4.41 15.31
N PRO A 139 -5.07 3.96 14.18
CA PRO A 139 -5.70 4.15 12.89
C PRO A 139 -6.95 3.29 12.74
N MET A 140 -7.00 2.08 13.30
CA MET A 140 -8.17 1.20 13.25
C MET A 140 -8.13 0.16 14.37
N LYS A 141 -9.29 -0.37 14.79
CA LYS A 141 -9.37 -1.47 15.75
C LYS A 141 -9.09 -2.81 15.05
N ILE A 142 -7.92 -3.39 15.29
CA ILE A 142 -7.52 -4.68 14.73
C ILE A 142 -7.65 -5.75 15.82
N GLU A 143 -8.28 -6.87 15.50
CA GLU A 143 -8.38 -8.02 16.39
C GLU A 143 -7.08 -8.81 16.40
N ASN A 144 -6.73 -9.43 17.53
CA ASN A 144 -5.43 -10.10 17.70
C ASN A 144 -5.21 -11.29 16.73
N SER A 145 -6.29 -11.92 16.27
CA SER A 145 -6.27 -13.03 15.30
C SER A 145 -6.38 -12.57 13.85
N ASP A 146 -6.45 -11.26 13.60
CA ASP A 146 -6.69 -10.72 12.27
C ASP A 146 -5.42 -10.75 11.41
N ARG A 147 -5.40 -11.67 10.45
CA ARG A 147 -4.28 -11.88 9.52
C ARG A 147 -4.34 -10.98 8.29
N ARG A 148 -5.38 -10.15 8.14
CA ARG A 148 -5.60 -9.29 6.97
C ARG A 148 -4.78 -8.00 7.03
N TYR A 149 -4.10 -7.69 8.13
CA TYR A 149 -3.39 -6.43 8.29
C TYR A 149 -1.91 -6.63 8.63
N VAL A 150 -1.04 -5.96 7.88
CA VAL A 150 0.39 -5.90 8.17
C VAL A 150 0.77 -4.46 8.51
N VAL A 151 1.09 -4.23 9.78
CA VAL A 151 1.40 -2.90 10.31
C VAL A 151 2.91 -2.66 10.27
N CYS A 152 3.31 -1.66 9.48
CA CYS A 152 4.70 -1.20 9.36
C CYS A 152 4.87 0.09 10.18
N GLN A 153 5.60 0.00 11.29
CA GLN A 153 5.98 1.16 12.08
C GLN A 153 7.19 1.83 11.42
N CYS A 154 6.96 2.97 10.77
CA CYS A 154 7.96 3.72 10.04
C CYS A 154 8.77 4.65 10.97
N ASN A 155 10.08 4.73 10.76
CA ASN A 155 11.01 5.54 11.52
C ASN A 155 11.32 6.89 10.84
N PRO A 156 11.47 7.99 11.59
CA PRO A 156 11.79 9.32 11.06
C PRO A 156 13.29 9.51 10.76
N VAL A 157 13.96 8.52 10.16
CA VAL A 157 15.44 8.52 9.99
C VAL A 157 15.92 9.72 9.16
N HIS A 158 15.22 10.03 8.07
CA HIS A 158 15.57 11.10 7.13
C HIS A 158 14.70 12.35 7.27
N ARG A 159 14.03 12.52 8.41
CA ARG A 159 13.11 13.65 8.60
C ARG A 159 13.92 14.94 8.72
N GLY A 160 13.87 15.79 7.69
CA GLY A 160 14.64 17.02 7.61
C GLY A 160 15.95 16.89 6.82
N ASP A 161 16.28 15.69 6.33
CA ASP A 161 17.38 15.49 5.40
C ASP A 161 17.00 16.02 4.01
N LEU A 162 17.79 16.96 3.47
CA LEU A 162 17.61 17.52 2.13
C LEU A 162 18.27 16.67 1.02
N LYS A 163 18.65 15.42 1.31
CA LYS A 163 19.32 14.56 0.33
C LYS A 163 18.30 14.13 -0.73
N ASP A 164 18.45 14.73 -1.91
CA ASP A 164 17.53 14.58 -3.03
C ASP A 164 17.74 13.23 -3.74
N ILE A 165 16.65 12.49 -3.98
CA ILE A 165 16.70 11.18 -4.69
C ILE A 165 17.21 11.31 -6.12
N ASN A 166 17.21 12.53 -6.66
CA ASN A 166 17.78 12.89 -7.97
C ASN A 166 19.28 12.59 -8.08
N GLN A 167 19.98 12.34 -6.96
CA GLN A 167 21.39 11.95 -6.95
C GLN A 167 21.61 10.43 -7.13
N PHE A 168 20.55 9.62 -7.18
CA PHE A 168 20.68 8.18 -7.42
C PHE A 168 21.05 7.89 -8.88
N ASN A 169 22.26 7.37 -9.11
CA ASN A 169 22.73 6.92 -10.41
C ASN A 169 22.79 5.39 -10.45
N PRO A 170 21.94 4.71 -11.25
CA PRO A 170 21.91 3.25 -11.33
C PRO A 170 23.17 2.63 -11.92
N ARG A 171 24.11 3.43 -12.44
CA ARG A 171 25.43 2.95 -12.92
C ARG A 171 26.47 2.86 -11.81
N ASP A 172 26.23 3.50 -10.67
CA ASP A 172 27.14 3.51 -9.52
C ASP A 172 26.90 2.29 -8.60
N ILE A 173 26.74 1.11 -9.22
CA ILE A 173 26.62 -0.14 -8.49
C ILE A 173 28.05 -0.63 -8.19
N PRO A 174 28.43 -0.83 -6.91
CA PRO A 174 29.75 -1.35 -6.56
C PRO A 174 29.96 -2.76 -7.16
N MET A 175 31.22 -3.13 -7.41
CA MET A 175 31.58 -4.42 -7.99
C MET A 175 30.99 -5.59 -7.17
N THR A 176 30.06 -6.33 -7.76
CA THR A 176 29.43 -7.51 -7.15
C THR A 176 30.32 -8.75 -7.28
N GLU A 177 30.15 -9.74 -6.40
CA GLU A 177 30.89 -11.01 -6.47
C GLU A 177 30.63 -11.74 -7.79
N ALA A 178 29.38 -11.81 -8.25
CA ALA A 178 29.03 -12.38 -9.54
C ALA A 178 29.78 -11.70 -10.72
N LYS A 179 29.96 -10.37 -10.65
CA LYS A 179 30.74 -9.65 -11.68
C LYS A 179 32.24 -9.97 -11.58
N ARG A 180 32.78 -10.20 -10.38
CA ARG A 180 34.18 -10.65 -10.20
C ARG A 180 34.38 -12.05 -10.77
N GLU A 181 33.44 -12.96 -10.56
CA GLU A 181 33.49 -14.33 -11.09
C GLU A 181 33.54 -14.34 -12.62
N ILE A 182 32.67 -13.57 -13.28
CA ILE A 182 32.68 -13.41 -14.74
C ILE A 182 34.02 -12.87 -15.24
N ILE A 183 34.58 -11.85 -14.56
CA ILE A 183 35.88 -11.28 -14.92
C ILE A 183 37.02 -12.29 -14.71
N SER A 184 36.97 -13.09 -13.63
CA SER A 184 38.00 -14.10 -13.35
C SER A 184 37.95 -15.33 -14.26
N ALA A 185 36.80 -15.56 -14.91
CA ALA A 185 36.59 -16.63 -15.88
C ALA A 185 36.85 -16.20 -17.34
N SER A 186 37.21 -14.93 -17.56
CA SER A 186 37.57 -14.34 -18.87
C SER A 186 39.08 -14.20 -19.00
#